data_AF-A0A1V9XSK7-F1
#
_entry.id   AF-A0A1V9XSK7-F1
#
_cell.length_a   1.000
_cell.length_b   1.000
_cell.length_c   1.000
_cell.angle_alpha   90.00
_cell.angle_beta   90.00
_cell.angle_gamma   90.00
#
_symmetry.space_group_name_H-M   'P 1'
#
loop_
_entity.id
_entity.type
_entity.pdbx_description
1 polymer ?
#
loop_
_entity_poly.entity_id
_entity_poly.type
_entity_poly.pdbx_seq_one_letter_code
_entity_poly.pdbx_strand_id
1 'polypeptide(L)'
;GDVFLAAGRLIGRRIAVSKQLFQESGPRFLENFWNRSHSSQAECDVVLTLPSSTDQILVEWLLNTFEERLPQIKVRLTHHRFSKFLMLICTADMPELLKGAEQLHMRKKVKAEFGGGFKEFCCDDPYGIWEEQDVDHFLSTQERQEIIMFYINSMRTEAKDAVRGKLLLEGQSLIQRLRKERIIDQIYPLHEAEPLRELKSTWVNRFFSPQPLDDIAAYFGVKIAMYFGWLGHYTVALAFPALVGLCIWIFCYGKDQRREDLCFILFALLNIIWATLFLESWKRRSSELAHHWGSLDSSSEMLNEPRPLFKLLMLLLRHLDGQESDWSVIASIKFDVGHVASTTHHTDVTVLTRGLILWALRAQPRRAPDWPSGHDAGEFGPGSLRSAPIF
;
A
#
# COMPACT_ATOMS: atom_id res chain seq x y z
N GLY A 1 -31.86 27.81 26.05
CA GLY A 1 -31.09 27.42 27.25
C GLY A 1 -31.43 26.01 27.70
N ASP A 2 -32.71 25.76 28.01
CA ASP A 2 -33.10 24.55 28.74
C ASP A 2 -33.02 23.23 27.96
N VAL A 3 -33.15 23.25 26.63
CA VAL A 3 -33.01 22.05 25.79
C VAL A 3 -31.57 21.53 25.77
N PHE A 4 -30.57 22.43 25.71
CA PHE A 4 -29.15 22.06 25.75
C PHE A 4 -28.73 21.56 27.14
N LEU A 5 -29.30 22.12 28.20
CA LEU A 5 -29.09 21.66 29.58
C LEU A 5 -29.79 20.32 29.89
N ALA A 6 -30.92 20.03 29.23
CA ALA A 6 -31.59 18.74 29.31
C ALA A 6 -30.83 17.65 28.52
N ALA A 7 -30.33 17.99 27.33
CA ALA A 7 -29.46 17.11 26.54
C ALA A 7 -28.14 16.81 27.26
N GLY A 8 -27.50 17.80 27.86
CA GLY A 8 -26.27 17.61 28.65
C GLY A 8 -26.48 16.70 29.87
N ARG A 9 -27.64 16.78 30.54
CA ARG A 9 -28.00 15.88 31.66
C ARG A 9 -28.32 14.46 31.21
N LEU A 10 -28.92 14.27 30.04
CA LEU A 10 -29.15 12.95 29.43
C LEU A 10 -27.84 12.28 28.98
N ILE A 11 -26.92 13.05 28.41
CA ILE A 11 -25.57 12.59 28.04
C ILE A 11 -24.78 12.21 29.30
N GLY A 12 -24.81 13.04 30.34
CA GLY A 12 -24.14 12.76 31.62
C GLY A 12 -24.66 11.50 32.32
N ARG A 13 -25.98 11.24 32.28
CA ARG A 13 -26.56 10.00 32.82
C ARG A 13 -26.18 8.76 32.00
N ARG A 14 -26.05 8.86 30.67
CA ARG A 14 -25.58 7.74 29.83
C ARG A 14 -24.11 7.41 30.08
N ILE A 15 -23.25 8.41 30.34
CA ILE A 15 -21.82 8.21 30.65
C ILE A 15 -21.62 7.62 32.05
N ALA A 16 -22.48 7.94 33.02
CA ALA A 16 -22.41 7.36 34.36
C ALA A 16 -22.88 5.89 34.40
N VAL A 17 -23.94 5.56 33.66
CA VAL A 17 -24.45 4.18 33.53
C VAL A 17 -23.47 3.32 32.72
N SER A 18 -22.80 3.87 31.71
CA SER A 18 -21.74 3.15 31.00
C SER A 18 -20.54 2.87 31.90
N LYS A 19 -20.10 3.82 32.74
CA LYS A 19 -19.00 3.59 33.71
C LYS A 19 -19.32 2.51 34.75
N GLN A 20 -20.56 2.40 35.22
CA GLN A 20 -20.98 1.35 36.15
C GLN A 20 -21.12 -0.04 35.49
N LEU A 21 -21.60 -0.10 34.23
CA LEU A 21 -21.59 -1.35 33.45
C LEU A 21 -20.17 -1.79 33.07
N PHE A 22 -19.26 -0.84 32.82
CA PHE A 22 -17.85 -1.08 32.50
C PHE A 22 -17.03 -1.73 33.63
N GLN A 23 -17.44 -1.58 34.89
CA GLN A 23 -16.75 -2.23 36.02
C GLN A 23 -17.15 -3.70 36.21
N GLU A 24 -18.29 -4.14 35.68
CA GLU A 24 -18.74 -5.55 35.74
C GLU A 24 -18.52 -6.33 34.43
N SER A 25 -18.07 -5.64 33.38
CA SER A 25 -17.73 -6.22 32.07
C SER A 25 -16.31 -5.82 31.64
N GLY A 26 -15.31 -6.44 32.28
CA GLY A 26 -13.94 -6.52 31.74
C GLY A 26 -13.91 -7.23 30.38
N PRO A 27 -12.73 -7.30 29.71
CA PRO A 27 -12.56 -7.52 28.27
C PRO A 27 -12.90 -8.96 27.82
N ARG A 28 -14.18 -9.33 27.86
CA ARG A 28 -14.67 -10.66 27.49
C ARG A 28 -14.41 -11.01 26.03
N PHE A 29 -14.26 -10.01 25.16
CA PHE A 29 -14.01 -10.23 23.73
C PHE A 29 -12.61 -10.82 23.47
N LEU A 30 -11.56 -10.17 23.96
CA LEU A 30 -10.18 -10.66 23.85
C LEU A 30 -9.96 -11.98 24.61
N GLU A 31 -10.64 -12.17 25.74
CA GLU A 31 -10.57 -13.40 26.53
C GLU A 31 -11.21 -14.60 25.79
N ASN A 32 -12.31 -14.38 25.06
CA ASN A 32 -12.93 -15.40 24.21
C ASN A 32 -12.07 -15.72 22.96
N PHE A 33 -11.39 -14.73 22.39
CA PHE A 33 -10.39 -14.92 21.33
C PHE A 33 -9.19 -15.76 21.83
N TRP A 34 -8.66 -15.40 23.00
CA TRP A 34 -7.53 -16.05 23.66
C TRP A 34 -7.79 -17.53 24.00
N ASN A 35 -9.02 -17.85 24.43
CA ASN A 35 -9.38 -19.20 24.81
C ASN A 35 -9.64 -20.13 23.61
N ARG A 36 -9.83 -19.61 22.39
CA ARG A 36 -10.16 -20.39 21.18
C ARG A 36 -9.02 -20.55 20.18
N SER A 37 -7.90 -19.85 20.33
CA SER A 37 -6.80 -19.81 19.34
C SER A 37 -5.91 -21.07 19.27
N HIS A 38 -6.44 -22.25 19.61
CA HIS A 38 -5.71 -23.52 19.52
C HIS A 38 -6.20 -24.33 18.31
N SER A 39 -5.97 -23.83 17.09
CA SER A 39 -6.12 -24.65 15.88
C SER A 39 -4.75 -25.18 15.45
N SER A 40 -4.61 -26.49 15.56
CA SER A 40 -3.40 -27.28 15.33
C SER A 40 -3.25 -27.65 13.85
N GLN A 41 -3.05 -26.65 12.98
CA GLN A 41 -2.56 -26.89 11.62
C GLN A 41 -1.47 -25.87 11.35
N ALA A 42 -0.27 -26.33 11.01
CA ALA A 42 0.89 -25.45 10.83
C ALA A 42 0.70 -24.61 9.57
N GLU A 43 -0.05 -23.52 9.70
CA GLU A 43 -0.23 -22.51 8.67
C GLU A 43 1.11 -21.82 8.43
N CYS A 44 1.70 -22.10 7.28
CA CYS A 44 2.91 -21.43 6.83
C CYS A 44 2.50 -20.17 6.09
N ASP A 45 2.77 -19.01 6.67
CA ASP A 45 2.43 -17.73 6.05
C ASP A 45 3.55 -17.25 5.12
N VAL A 46 4.80 -17.24 5.62
CA VAL A 46 5.97 -16.75 4.87
C VAL A 46 7.10 -17.78 4.90
N VAL A 47 7.75 -17.96 3.74
CA VAL A 47 8.91 -18.84 3.60
C VAL A 47 10.15 -18.03 3.25
N LEU A 48 11.26 -18.33 3.92
CA LEU A 48 12.59 -17.86 3.57
C LEU A 48 13.40 -19.05 3.04
N THR A 49 13.98 -18.91 1.86
CA THR A 49 14.86 -19.92 1.29
C THR A 49 16.32 -19.58 1.54
N LEU A 50 17.10 -20.57 1.97
CA LEU A 50 18.55 -20.47 2.11
C LEU A 50 19.25 -21.34 1.06
N PRO A 51 20.41 -20.90 0.54
CA PRO A 51 21.25 -21.73 -0.31
C PRO A 51 21.64 -23.03 0.38
N SER A 52 21.76 -24.12 -0.38
CA SER A 52 22.20 -25.43 0.14
C SER A 52 23.64 -25.41 0.66
N SER A 53 24.43 -24.42 0.28
CA SER A 53 25.82 -24.22 0.71
C SER A 53 25.95 -23.42 2.01
N THR A 54 24.85 -23.16 2.72
CA THR A 54 24.88 -22.35 3.93
C THR A 54 25.42 -23.17 5.10
N ASP A 55 26.43 -22.63 5.79
CA ASP A 55 27.04 -23.27 6.96
C ASP A 55 26.02 -23.44 8.09
N GLN A 56 26.04 -24.60 8.76
CA GLN A 56 25.11 -24.90 9.86
C GLN A 56 25.22 -23.86 11.00
N ILE A 57 26.42 -23.40 11.32
CA ILE A 57 26.66 -22.35 12.33
C ILE A 57 25.90 -21.07 11.98
N LEU A 58 25.86 -20.72 10.70
CA LEU A 58 25.18 -19.52 10.23
C LEU A 58 23.65 -19.68 10.28
N VAL A 59 23.15 -20.89 10.02
CA VAL A 59 21.72 -21.22 10.14
C VAL A 59 21.29 -21.15 11.61
N GLU A 60 22.07 -21.72 12.52
CA GLU A 60 21.81 -21.66 13.97
C GLU A 60 21.88 -20.22 14.49
N TRP A 61 22.88 -19.44 14.07
CA TRP A 61 22.95 -18.02 14.38
C TRP A 61 21.70 -17.26 13.89
N LEU A 62 21.25 -17.54 12.67
CA LEU A 62 20.06 -16.90 12.10
C LEU A 62 18.80 -17.27 12.89
N LEU A 63 18.61 -18.55 13.22
CA LEU A 63 17.49 -19.01 14.04
C LEU A 63 17.47 -18.32 15.40
N ASN A 64 18.60 -18.32 16.11
CA ASN A 64 18.72 -17.64 17.40
C ASN A 64 18.45 -16.14 17.28
N THR A 65 18.91 -15.51 16.19
CA THR A 65 18.65 -14.08 15.94
C THR A 65 17.17 -13.80 15.74
N PHE A 66 16.45 -14.68 15.02
CA PHE A 66 15.01 -14.55 14.85
C PHE A 66 14.27 -14.77 16.18
N GLU A 67 14.65 -15.78 16.97
CA GLU A 67 14.02 -16.04 18.27
C GLU A 67 14.28 -14.91 19.29
N GLU A 68 15.49 -14.34 19.32
CA GLU A 68 15.85 -13.22 20.20
C GLU A 68 15.15 -11.91 19.80
N ARG A 69 15.11 -11.60 18.50
CA ARG A 69 14.62 -10.30 18.01
C ARG A 69 13.15 -10.28 17.66
N LEU A 70 12.56 -11.42 17.33
CA LEU A 70 11.16 -11.56 16.91
C LEU A 70 10.47 -12.65 17.75
N PRO A 71 10.31 -12.43 19.07
CA PRO A 71 9.63 -13.40 19.94
C PRO A 71 8.16 -13.64 19.54
N GLN A 72 7.60 -12.74 18.73
CA GLN A 72 6.24 -12.78 18.22
C GLN A 72 6.05 -13.77 17.07
N ILE A 73 7.14 -14.15 16.39
CA ILE A 73 7.11 -15.06 15.23
C ILE A 73 7.69 -16.42 15.62
N LYS A 74 6.94 -17.48 15.32
CA LYS A 74 7.42 -18.86 15.38
C LYS A 74 8.15 -19.19 14.09
N VAL A 75 9.44 -19.48 14.20
CA VAL A 75 10.28 -19.90 13.09
C VAL A 75 10.55 -21.40 13.17
N ARG A 76 10.38 -22.11 12.05
CA ARG A 76 10.70 -23.55 11.95
C ARG A 76 11.61 -23.80 10.76
N LEU A 77 12.73 -24.50 11.02
CA LEU A 77 13.61 -24.97 9.95
C LEU A 77 13.04 -26.24 9.32
N THR A 78 12.96 -26.25 7.99
CA THR A 78 12.54 -27.40 7.20
C THR A 78 13.46 -27.58 5.99
N HIS A 79 13.51 -28.80 5.45
CA HIS A 79 14.25 -29.10 4.24
C HIS A 79 13.27 -29.30 3.09
N HIS A 80 13.57 -28.74 1.93
CA HIS A 80 12.78 -29.03 0.74
C HIS A 80 13.02 -30.47 0.28
N ARG A 81 11.93 -31.23 0.11
CA ARG A 81 11.96 -32.68 -0.15
C ARG A 81 12.76 -33.07 -1.40
N PHE A 82 12.80 -32.22 -2.42
CA PHE A 82 13.40 -32.55 -3.72
C PHE A 82 14.70 -31.80 -4.05
N SER A 83 14.87 -30.59 -3.53
CA SER A 83 15.94 -29.69 -3.99
C SER A 83 17.05 -29.49 -2.96
N LYS A 84 16.93 -30.11 -1.77
CA LYS A 84 17.90 -30.08 -0.66
C LYS A 84 18.21 -28.68 -0.10
N PHE A 85 17.57 -27.62 -0.60
CA PHE A 85 17.66 -26.28 -0.02
C PHE A 85 16.96 -26.26 1.35
N LEU A 86 17.50 -25.42 2.24
CA LEU A 86 16.95 -25.16 3.56
C LEU A 86 15.87 -24.08 3.46
N MET A 87 14.79 -24.24 4.23
CA MET A 87 13.68 -23.31 4.26
C MET A 87 13.32 -22.99 5.71
N LEU A 88 13.20 -21.70 6.02
CA LEU A 88 12.63 -21.23 7.27
C LEU A 88 11.17 -20.89 7.03
N ILE A 89 10.29 -21.55 7.76
CA ILE A 89 8.87 -21.28 7.78
C ILE A 89 8.60 -20.32 8.93
N CYS A 90 7.98 -19.19 8.63
CA CYS A 90 7.60 -18.18 9.60
C CYS A 90 6.07 -18.14 9.70
N THR A 91 5.58 -18.20 10.94
CA THR A 91 4.17 -18.06 11.30
C THR A 91 4.06 -17.36 12.65
N ALA A 92 2.89 -16.85 13.00
CA ALA A 92 2.65 -16.22 14.30
C ALA A 92 1.25 -16.62 14.81
N ASP A 93 1.10 -16.61 16.14
CA ASP A 93 -0.22 -16.84 16.74
C ASP A 93 -1.12 -15.61 16.55
N MET A 94 -2.43 -15.83 16.51
CA MET A 94 -3.41 -14.76 16.32
C MET A 94 -3.23 -13.54 17.24
N PRO A 95 -2.94 -13.67 18.54
CA PRO A 95 -2.72 -12.50 19.40
C PRO A 95 -1.55 -11.61 18.95
N GLU A 96 -0.47 -12.22 18.47
CA GLU A 96 0.72 -11.48 17.99
C GLU A 96 0.48 -10.89 16.60
N LEU A 97 -0.34 -11.56 15.77
CA LEU A 97 -0.81 -11.02 14.50
C LEU A 97 -1.71 -9.79 14.70
N LEU A 98 -2.62 -9.80 15.68
CA LEU A 98 -3.47 -8.65 15.99
C LEU A 98 -2.66 -7.45 16.48
N LYS A 99 -1.65 -7.68 17.35
CA LYS A 99 -0.72 -6.60 17.73
C LYS A 99 0.01 -6.03 16.51
N GLY A 100 0.40 -6.89 15.57
CA GLY A 100 1.04 -6.45 14.33
C GLY A 100 0.10 -5.66 13.42
N ALA A 101 -1.18 -6.04 13.39
CA ALA A 101 -2.23 -5.31 12.69
C ALA A 101 -2.40 -3.88 13.21
N GLU A 102 -2.35 -3.71 14.53
CA GLU A 102 -2.41 -2.41 15.18
C GLU A 102 -1.14 -1.58 14.89
N GLN A 103 0.05 -2.18 14.96
CA GLN A 103 1.31 -1.51 14.62
C GLN A 103 1.38 -1.06 13.15
N LEU A 104 0.76 -1.84 12.25
CA LEU A 104 0.62 -1.49 10.84
C LEU A 104 -0.51 -0.49 10.57
N HIS A 105 -1.26 -0.08 11.60
CA HIS A 105 -2.45 0.77 11.48
C HIS A 105 -3.43 0.22 10.43
N MET A 106 -3.58 -1.11 10.38
CA MET A 106 -4.47 -1.75 9.40
C MET A 106 -5.90 -1.29 9.62
N ARG A 107 -6.63 -1.02 8.53
CA ARG A 107 -8.01 -0.53 8.62
C ARG A 107 -8.98 -1.69 8.43
N LYS A 108 -9.95 -1.79 9.33
CA LYS A 108 -10.99 -2.82 9.34
C LYS A 108 -12.37 -2.21 9.22
N LYS A 109 -13.31 -2.98 8.66
CA LYS A 109 -14.71 -2.56 8.54
C LYS A 109 -15.38 -2.55 9.90
N VAL A 110 -16.16 -1.51 10.13
CA VAL A 110 -16.95 -1.31 11.34
C VAL A 110 -18.40 -1.71 11.06
N LYS A 111 -19.08 -2.31 12.03
CA LYS A 111 -20.50 -2.66 11.92
C LYS A 111 -21.35 -1.42 11.60
N ALA A 112 -22.41 -1.63 10.82
CA ALA A 112 -23.33 -0.56 10.45
C ALA A 112 -23.95 0.17 11.66
N GLU A 113 -24.16 -0.53 12.78
CA GLU A 113 -24.71 0.04 14.02
C GLU A 113 -23.82 1.11 14.68
N PHE A 114 -22.51 1.07 14.42
CA PHE A 114 -21.54 2.05 14.93
C PHE A 114 -21.16 3.11 13.89
N GLY A 115 -21.93 3.24 12.79
CA GLY A 115 -21.70 4.21 11.72
C GLY A 115 -21.06 3.64 10.45
N GLY A 116 -20.66 2.36 10.47
CA GLY A 116 -20.07 1.68 9.31
C GLY A 116 -18.70 2.23 8.89
N GLY A 117 -18.29 1.89 7.66
CA GLY A 117 -17.04 2.37 7.06
C GLY A 117 -15.79 1.68 7.61
N PHE A 118 -14.64 2.34 7.46
CA PHE A 118 -13.33 1.81 7.84
C PHE A 118 -12.70 2.61 8.97
N LYS A 119 -12.18 1.90 9.97
CA LYS A 119 -11.44 2.47 11.09
C LYS A 119 -10.12 1.72 11.29
N GLU A 120 -9.09 2.44 11.75
CA GLU A 120 -7.83 1.81 12.17
C GLU A 120 -8.09 0.81 13.29
N PHE A 121 -7.56 -0.39 13.10
CA PHE A 121 -7.69 -1.50 14.03
C PHE A 121 -6.96 -1.19 15.33
N CYS A 122 -7.61 -1.51 16.44
CA CYS A 122 -7.07 -1.41 17.78
C CYS A 122 -7.39 -2.71 18.50
N CYS A 123 -6.40 -3.28 19.18
CA CYS A 123 -6.58 -4.53 19.92
C CYS A 123 -7.58 -4.32 21.08
N ASP A 124 -7.51 -3.15 21.71
CA ASP A 124 -8.35 -2.77 22.84
C ASP A 124 -9.72 -2.25 22.36
N ASP A 125 -10.56 -3.18 21.87
CA ASP A 125 -11.95 -2.90 21.50
C ASP A 125 -12.95 -3.53 22.49
N PRO A 126 -13.40 -2.77 23.51
CA PRO A 126 -14.37 -3.28 24.48
C PRO A 126 -15.79 -3.40 23.92
N TYR A 127 -16.09 -2.81 22.76
CA TYR A 127 -17.45 -2.74 22.21
C TYR A 127 -17.69 -3.72 21.06
N GLY A 128 -16.64 -4.38 20.54
CA GLY A 128 -16.76 -5.29 19.41
C GLY A 128 -17.31 -4.60 18.16
N ILE A 129 -16.73 -3.45 17.81
CA ILE A 129 -17.20 -2.58 16.72
C ILE A 129 -16.93 -3.17 15.34
N TRP A 130 -16.02 -4.14 15.24
CA TRP A 130 -15.58 -4.74 13.97
C TRP A 130 -16.68 -5.59 13.33
N GLU A 131 -16.84 -5.47 12.01
CA GLU A 131 -17.85 -6.23 11.26
C GLU A 131 -17.60 -7.74 11.35
N GLU A 132 -16.37 -8.16 11.06
CA GLU A 132 -15.94 -9.55 11.21
C GLU A 132 -15.62 -9.86 12.67
N GLN A 133 -16.10 -11.01 13.14
CA GLN A 133 -15.98 -11.44 14.53
C GLN A 133 -15.39 -12.84 14.64
N ASP A 134 -15.35 -13.59 13.54
CA ASP A 134 -14.73 -14.91 13.52
C ASP A 134 -13.20 -14.81 13.55
N VAL A 135 -12.56 -15.61 14.40
CA VAL A 135 -11.12 -15.54 14.64
C VAL A 135 -10.35 -15.91 13.38
N ASP A 136 -10.79 -16.98 12.71
CA ASP A 136 -10.09 -17.57 11.58
C ASP A 136 -10.22 -16.69 10.32
N HIS A 137 -11.28 -15.89 10.23
CA HIS A 137 -11.56 -15.02 9.08
C HIS A 137 -11.31 -13.53 9.36
N PHE A 138 -10.99 -13.15 10.59
CA PHE A 138 -10.76 -11.74 10.96
C PHE A 138 -9.59 -11.12 10.18
N LEU A 139 -8.49 -11.87 10.06
CA LEU A 139 -7.35 -11.51 9.23
C LEU A 139 -7.33 -12.38 7.99
N SER A 140 -7.30 -11.76 6.82
CA SER A 140 -7.09 -12.49 5.58
C SER A 140 -5.67 -13.06 5.55
N THR A 141 -5.46 -14.13 4.78
CA THR A 141 -4.13 -14.70 4.52
C THR A 141 -3.13 -13.63 4.07
N GLN A 142 -3.56 -12.70 3.22
CA GLN A 142 -2.73 -11.61 2.74
C GLN A 142 -2.31 -10.65 3.86
N GLU A 143 -3.23 -10.29 4.74
CA GLU A 143 -2.94 -9.41 5.88
C GLU A 143 -1.99 -10.09 6.88
N ARG A 144 -2.19 -11.37 7.16
CA ARG A 144 -1.27 -12.16 8.01
C ARG A 144 0.14 -12.18 7.44
N GLN A 145 0.25 -12.41 6.13
CA GLN A 145 1.53 -12.39 5.41
C GLN A 145 2.18 -10.99 5.42
N GLU A 146 1.38 -9.94 5.31
CA GLU A 146 1.86 -8.55 5.39
C GLU A 146 2.41 -8.23 6.78
N ILE A 147 1.72 -8.66 7.85
CA ILE A 147 2.20 -8.52 9.24
C ILE A 147 3.54 -9.23 9.44
N ILE A 148 3.65 -10.49 9.02
CA ILE A 148 4.89 -11.25 9.19
C ILE A 148 6.03 -10.65 8.36
N MET A 149 5.73 -10.21 7.14
CA MET A 149 6.69 -9.51 6.29
C MET A 149 7.13 -8.18 6.90
N PHE A 150 6.23 -7.45 7.56
CA PHE A 150 6.54 -6.24 8.31
C PHE A 150 7.54 -6.54 9.41
N TYR A 151 7.24 -7.46 10.33
CA TYR A 151 8.15 -7.85 11.41
C TYR A 151 9.53 -8.28 10.92
N ILE A 152 9.59 -9.11 9.87
CA ILE A 152 10.85 -9.57 9.27
C ILE A 152 11.64 -8.36 8.72
N ASN A 153 11.00 -7.43 8.02
CA ASN A 153 11.67 -6.27 7.44
C ASN A 153 12.02 -5.18 8.47
N SER A 154 11.31 -5.12 9.60
CA SER A 154 11.59 -4.18 10.71
C SER A 154 12.87 -4.52 11.48
N MET A 155 13.40 -5.75 11.35
CA MET A 155 14.70 -6.11 11.94
C MET A 155 15.83 -5.20 11.48
N ARG A 156 16.57 -4.64 12.45
CA ARG A 156 17.77 -3.84 12.24
C ARG A 156 19.02 -4.58 12.73
N THR A 157 20.16 -4.20 12.17
CA THR A 157 21.48 -4.70 12.58
C THR A 157 21.93 -4.01 13.88
N GLU A 158 22.46 -4.77 14.81
CA GLU A 158 23.10 -4.28 16.03
C GLU A 158 24.63 -4.24 15.86
N ALA A 159 25.33 -3.49 16.72
CA ALA A 159 26.80 -3.41 16.68
C ALA A 159 27.51 -4.77 16.86
N LYS A 160 26.83 -5.77 17.45
CA LYS A 160 27.36 -7.14 17.66
C LYS A 160 27.26 -8.03 16.42
N ASP A 161 26.49 -7.63 15.41
CA ASP A 161 26.19 -8.49 14.28
C ASP A 161 27.37 -8.56 13.32
N ALA A 162 27.95 -9.76 13.19
CA ALA A 162 28.97 -10.05 12.20
C ALA A 162 28.52 -11.20 11.31
N VAL A 163 28.65 -11.00 10.01
CA VAL A 163 28.27 -11.99 9.00
C VAL A 163 29.51 -12.35 8.19
N ARG A 164 29.89 -13.63 8.19
CA ARG A 164 31.13 -14.14 7.55
C ARG A 164 32.38 -13.33 7.96
N GLY A 165 32.50 -13.01 9.24
CA GLY A 165 33.63 -12.25 9.79
C GLY A 165 33.65 -10.76 9.45
N LYS A 166 32.61 -10.22 8.79
CA LYS A 166 32.45 -8.78 8.54
C LYS A 166 31.41 -8.20 9.49
N LEU A 167 31.81 -7.22 10.29
CA LEU A 167 30.90 -6.45 11.13
C LEU A 167 29.88 -5.71 10.26
N LEU A 168 28.61 -5.82 10.62
CA LEU A 168 27.55 -5.07 9.98
C LEU A 168 27.50 -3.66 10.55
N LEU A 169 27.14 -2.67 9.72
CA LEU A 169 26.89 -1.33 10.22
C LEU A 169 25.59 -1.38 11.02
N GLU A 170 25.59 -0.85 12.24
CA GLU A 170 24.42 -0.73 13.11
C GLU A 170 23.29 0.07 12.45
N GLY A 171 22.04 -0.33 12.69
CA GLY A 171 20.81 0.34 12.24
C GLY A 171 20.39 0.09 10.79
N GLN A 172 21.10 -0.75 10.03
CA GLN A 172 20.70 -1.15 8.67
C GLN A 172 19.63 -2.25 8.73
N SER A 173 18.83 -2.43 7.66
CA SER A 173 17.95 -3.60 7.58
C SER A 173 18.76 -4.90 7.50
N LEU A 174 18.61 -5.75 8.51
CA LEU A 174 19.32 -7.02 8.61
C LEU A 174 18.98 -7.92 7.42
N ILE A 175 17.69 -8.06 7.12
CA ILE A 175 17.19 -8.94 6.06
C ILE A 175 17.71 -8.53 4.68
N GLN A 176 17.71 -7.24 4.34
CA GLN A 176 18.23 -6.82 3.04
C GLN A 176 19.74 -7.04 2.94
N ARG A 177 20.47 -6.88 4.05
CA ARG A 177 21.90 -7.17 4.11
C ARG A 177 22.17 -8.66 3.89
N LEU A 178 21.42 -9.54 4.56
CA LEU A 178 21.52 -11.00 4.40
C LEU A 178 21.17 -11.45 2.97
N ARG A 179 20.17 -10.83 2.34
CA ARG A 179 19.83 -11.07 0.92
C ARG A 179 20.95 -10.66 -0.01
N LYS A 180 21.55 -9.48 0.23
CA LYS A 180 22.68 -8.99 -0.58
C LYS A 180 23.90 -9.90 -0.47
N GLU A 181 24.18 -10.44 0.71
CA GLU A 181 25.31 -11.35 0.96
C GLU A 181 25.02 -12.82 0.55
N ARG A 182 23.85 -13.09 -0.06
CA ARG A 182 23.43 -14.43 -0.50
C ARG A 182 23.42 -15.45 0.64
N ILE A 183 22.93 -15.03 1.79
CA ILE A 183 22.63 -15.92 2.92
C ILE A 183 21.15 -16.31 2.89
N ILE A 184 20.29 -15.35 2.58
CA ILE A 184 18.88 -15.58 2.28
C ILE A 184 18.72 -15.36 0.77
N ASP A 185 18.22 -16.34 0.05
CA ASP A 185 18.00 -16.19 -1.40
C ASP A 185 16.72 -15.40 -1.65
N GLN A 186 15.58 -15.90 -1.16
CA GLN A 186 14.27 -15.31 -1.37
C GLN A 186 13.42 -15.38 -0.11
N ILE A 187 12.51 -14.42 -0.02
CA ILE A 187 11.47 -14.37 1.01
C ILE A 187 10.18 -14.15 0.25
N TYR A 188 9.20 -15.04 0.41
CA TYR A 188 7.93 -14.94 -0.28
C TYR A 188 6.79 -15.49 0.58
N PRO A 189 5.58 -14.90 0.46
CA PRO A 189 4.38 -15.47 1.06
C PRO A 189 4.00 -16.78 0.37
N LEU A 190 3.40 -17.71 1.11
CA LEU A 190 2.90 -18.96 0.55
C LEU A 190 1.46 -18.81 0.06
N HIS A 191 1.12 -19.44 -1.07
CA HIS A 191 -0.25 -19.46 -1.56
C HIS A 191 -1.07 -20.58 -0.91
N GLU A 192 -2.32 -20.26 -0.57
CA GLU A 192 -3.30 -21.26 -0.15
C GLU A 192 -4.00 -21.87 -1.38
N ALA A 193 -3.99 -23.19 -1.48
CA ALA A 193 -4.47 -23.88 -2.67
C ALA A 193 -6.00 -23.80 -2.84
N GLU A 194 -6.76 -23.84 -1.75
CA GLU A 194 -8.23 -23.86 -1.78
C GLU A 194 -8.84 -22.52 -2.24
N PRO A 195 -8.53 -21.36 -1.62
CA PRO A 195 -9.05 -20.06 -2.08
C PRO A 195 -8.59 -19.72 -3.50
N LEU A 196 -7.35 -20.09 -3.86
CA LEU A 196 -6.84 -19.86 -5.21
C LEU A 196 -7.59 -20.68 -6.27
N ARG A 197 -7.98 -21.91 -5.94
CA ARG A 197 -8.77 -22.77 -6.83
C ARG A 197 -10.16 -22.20 -7.06
N GLU A 198 -10.80 -21.71 -6.01
CA GLU A 198 -12.09 -21.05 -6.11
C GLU A 198 -12.02 -19.77 -6.94
N LEU A 199 -11.05 -18.90 -6.64
CA LEU A 199 -10.82 -17.66 -7.39
C LEU A 199 -10.58 -17.94 -8.88
N LYS A 200 -9.78 -18.97 -9.20
CA LYS A 200 -9.53 -19.39 -10.59
C LYS A 200 -10.81 -19.85 -11.30
N SER A 201 -11.70 -20.55 -10.60
CA SER A 201 -12.97 -21.01 -11.15
C SER A 201 -13.94 -19.84 -11.41
N THR A 202 -14.07 -18.92 -10.44
CA THR A 202 -15.02 -17.80 -10.51
C THR A 202 -14.56 -16.68 -11.45
N TRP A 203 -13.25 -16.43 -11.53
CA TRP A 203 -12.68 -15.32 -12.32
C TRP A 203 -12.10 -15.76 -13.67
N VAL A 204 -11.15 -16.68 -13.69
CA VAL A 204 -10.37 -17.00 -14.90
C VAL A 204 -11.18 -17.87 -15.87
N ASN A 205 -11.91 -18.86 -15.34
CA ASN A 205 -12.67 -19.80 -16.17
C ASN A 205 -14.02 -19.22 -16.63
N ARG A 206 -14.41 -18.03 -16.14
CA ARG A 206 -15.73 -17.46 -16.35
C ARG A 206 -15.69 -16.31 -17.35
N PHE A 207 -15.95 -16.65 -18.61
CA PHE A 207 -16.03 -15.66 -19.68
C PHE A 207 -17.29 -14.78 -19.52
N PHE A 208 -17.16 -13.48 -19.84
CA PHE A 208 -18.24 -12.48 -19.80
C PHE A 208 -18.88 -12.18 -18.43
N SER A 209 -18.32 -12.69 -17.34
CA SER A 209 -18.76 -12.30 -15.99
C SER A 209 -18.00 -11.05 -15.50
N PRO A 210 -18.61 -10.23 -14.63
CA PRO A 210 -17.88 -9.15 -13.98
C PRO A 210 -16.72 -9.71 -13.18
N GLN A 211 -15.60 -8.99 -13.15
CA GLN A 211 -14.42 -9.42 -12.40
C GLN A 211 -14.69 -9.30 -10.88
N PRO A 212 -14.42 -10.35 -10.09
CA PRO A 212 -14.60 -10.32 -8.64
C PRO A 212 -13.44 -9.56 -7.98
N LEU A 213 -13.50 -8.22 -8.03
CA LEU A 213 -12.39 -7.38 -7.57
C LEU A 213 -12.16 -7.47 -6.05
N ASP A 214 -13.22 -7.70 -5.27
CA ASP A 214 -13.11 -7.80 -3.81
C ASP A 214 -12.40 -9.09 -3.38
N ASP A 215 -12.69 -10.22 -4.03
CA ASP A 215 -12.01 -11.50 -3.76
C ASP A 215 -10.53 -11.42 -4.16
N ILE A 216 -10.23 -10.74 -5.28
CA ILE A 216 -8.85 -10.46 -5.70
C ILE A 216 -8.15 -9.57 -4.67
N ALA A 217 -8.84 -8.56 -4.11
CA ALA A 217 -8.29 -7.67 -3.10
C ALA A 217 -8.03 -8.40 -1.78
N ALA A 218 -8.93 -9.29 -1.35
CA ALA A 218 -8.76 -10.07 -0.14
C ALA A 218 -7.57 -11.05 -0.22
N TYR A 219 -7.36 -11.67 -1.39
CA TYR A 219 -6.31 -12.69 -1.58
C TYR A 219 -4.95 -12.12 -1.99
N PHE A 220 -4.90 -11.16 -2.93
CA PHE A 220 -3.65 -10.59 -3.45
C PHE A 220 -3.33 -9.19 -2.91
N GLY A 221 -4.27 -8.56 -2.20
CA GLY A 221 -4.14 -7.21 -1.70
C GLY A 221 -4.65 -6.15 -2.67
N VAL A 222 -4.93 -4.97 -2.10
CA VAL A 222 -5.56 -3.82 -2.79
C VAL A 222 -4.78 -3.35 -4.02
N LYS A 223 -3.45 -3.39 -3.97
CA LYS A 223 -2.59 -2.92 -5.09
C LYS A 223 -2.79 -3.76 -6.35
N ILE A 224 -2.87 -5.08 -6.20
CA ILE A 224 -3.08 -6.01 -7.33
C ILE A 224 -4.52 -5.92 -7.81
N ALA A 225 -5.49 -5.83 -6.90
CA ALA A 225 -6.89 -5.63 -7.27
C ALA A 225 -7.14 -4.32 -8.03
N MET A 226 -6.47 -3.23 -7.65
CA MET A 226 -6.54 -1.96 -8.37
C MET A 226 -6.03 -2.08 -9.81
N TYR A 227 -4.96 -2.87 -10.02
CA TYR A 227 -4.46 -3.16 -11.37
C TYR A 227 -5.50 -3.91 -12.22
N PHE A 228 -6.10 -4.98 -11.68
CA PHE A 228 -7.14 -5.72 -12.41
C PHE A 228 -8.41 -4.90 -12.61
N GLY A 229 -8.78 -4.04 -11.66
CA GLY A 229 -9.84 -3.06 -11.80
C GLY A 229 -9.58 -2.07 -12.94
N TRP A 230 -8.35 -1.55 -13.05
CA TRP A 230 -7.94 -0.70 -14.18
C TRP A 230 -8.01 -1.44 -15.50
N LEU A 231 -7.46 -2.66 -15.55
CA LEU A 231 -7.45 -3.49 -16.75
C LEU A 231 -8.87 -3.77 -17.24
N GLY A 232 -9.79 -4.13 -16.34
CA GLY A 232 -11.20 -4.33 -16.65
C GLY A 232 -11.90 -3.08 -17.16
N HIS A 233 -11.65 -1.94 -16.51
CA HIS A 233 -12.23 -0.66 -16.94
C HIS A 233 -11.71 -0.27 -18.34
N TYR A 234 -10.42 -0.47 -18.59
CA TYR A 234 -9.78 -0.15 -19.85
C TYR A 234 -10.25 -1.02 -21.01
N THR A 235 -10.38 -2.34 -20.82
CA THR A 235 -10.86 -3.25 -21.87
C THR A 235 -12.29 -2.94 -22.29
N VAL A 236 -13.18 -2.64 -21.33
CA VAL A 236 -14.56 -2.20 -21.62
C VAL A 236 -14.56 -0.84 -22.31
N ALA A 237 -13.75 0.11 -21.84
CA ALA A 237 -13.67 1.44 -22.45
C ALA A 237 -13.17 1.40 -23.91
N LEU A 238 -12.22 0.51 -24.23
CA LEU A 238 -11.69 0.31 -25.59
C LEU A 238 -12.72 -0.25 -26.57
N ALA A 239 -13.78 -0.90 -26.09
CA ALA A 239 -14.83 -1.44 -26.96
C ALA A 239 -15.51 -0.32 -27.79
N PHE A 240 -15.65 0.89 -27.23
CA PHE A 240 -16.25 2.03 -27.92
C PHE A 240 -15.46 2.50 -29.15
N PRO A 241 -14.18 2.92 -29.03
CA PRO A 241 -13.39 3.32 -30.20
C PRO A 241 -13.14 2.16 -31.15
N ALA A 242 -13.04 0.90 -30.66
CA ALA A 242 -12.92 -0.27 -31.51
C ALA A 242 -14.16 -0.47 -32.40
N LEU A 243 -15.37 -0.32 -31.84
CA LEU A 243 -16.62 -0.44 -32.60
C LEU A 243 -16.75 0.67 -33.65
N VAL A 244 -16.48 1.92 -33.27
CA VAL A 244 -16.52 3.06 -34.19
C VAL A 244 -15.47 2.92 -35.29
N GLY A 245 -14.24 2.52 -34.94
CA GLY A 245 -13.17 2.28 -35.90
C GLY A 245 -13.52 1.17 -36.89
N LEU A 246 -14.14 0.09 -36.41
CA LEU A 246 -14.62 -1.00 -37.27
C LEU A 246 -15.73 -0.50 -38.22
N CYS A 247 -16.67 0.31 -37.75
CA CYS A 247 -17.69 0.91 -38.62
C CYS A 247 -17.07 1.80 -39.71
N ILE A 248 -16.10 2.66 -39.35
CA ILE A 248 -15.41 3.51 -40.33
C ILE A 248 -14.67 2.66 -41.36
N TRP A 249 -14.00 1.59 -40.92
CA TRP A 249 -13.31 0.67 -41.82
C TRP A 249 -14.26 -0.01 -42.81
N ILE A 250 -15.43 -0.48 -42.37
CA ILE A 250 -16.43 -1.13 -43.26
C ILE A 250 -17.08 -0.11 -44.21
N PHE A 251 -17.42 1.08 -43.72
CA PHE A 251 -18.28 2.01 -44.47
C PHE A 251 -17.52 3.07 -45.28
N CYS A 252 -16.39 3.60 -44.78
CA CYS A 252 -15.66 4.71 -45.40
C CYS A 252 -14.40 4.28 -46.18
N TYR A 253 -13.73 3.18 -45.81
CA TYR A 253 -12.42 2.82 -46.35
C TYR A 253 -12.49 2.42 -47.84
N GLY A 254 -11.61 2.98 -48.67
CA GLY A 254 -11.40 2.55 -50.06
C GLY A 254 -12.52 2.90 -51.05
N LYS A 255 -13.49 3.76 -50.66
CA LYS A 255 -14.57 4.21 -51.57
C LYS A 255 -14.28 5.58 -52.19
N ASP A 256 -14.15 6.62 -51.36
CA ASP A 256 -13.96 8.01 -51.80
C ASP A 256 -12.89 8.71 -50.92
N GLN A 257 -11.84 9.27 -51.53
CA GLN A 257 -10.75 9.98 -50.82
C GLN A 257 -11.28 11.06 -49.86
N ARG A 258 -12.22 11.89 -50.32
CA ARG A 258 -12.80 12.96 -49.50
C ARG A 258 -13.58 12.43 -48.29
N ARG A 259 -14.25 11.28 -48.41
CA ARG A 259 -14.99 10.68 -47.29
C ARG A 259 -14.05 10.03 -46.30
N GLU A 260 -13.01 9.38 -46.79
CA GLU A 260 -11.96 8.78 -45.98
C GLU A 260 -11.26 9.83 -45.11
N ASP A 261 -10.81 10.94 -45.71
CA ASP A 261 -10.15 12.04 -44.99
C ASP A 261 -11.07 12.61 -43.89
N LEU A 262 -12.36 12.83 -44.20
CA LEU A 262 -13.34 13.30 -43.22
C LEU A 262 -13.59 12.28 -42.10
N CYS A 263 -13.72 10.98 -42.41
CA CYS A 263 -13.91 9.94 -41.40
C CYS A 263 -12.69 9.84 -40.46
N PHE A 264 -11.46 10.03 -40.96
CA PHE A 264 -10.25 10.04 -40.13
C PHE A 264 -10.19 11.25 -39.19
N ILE A 265 -10.53 12.46 -39.66
CA ILE A 265 -10.56 13.66 -38.82
C ILE A 265 -11.59 13.48 -37.69
N LEU A 266 -12.79 12.98 -38.02
CA LEU A 266 -13.83 12.71 -37.02
C LEU A 266 -13.39 11.64 -36.01
N PHE A 267 -12.73 10.58 -36.47
CA PHE A 267 -12.19 9.55 -35.60
C PHE A 267 -11.10 10.07 -34.67
N ALA A 268 -10.19 10.93 -35.15
CA ALA A 268 -9.15 11.53 -34.34
C ALA A 268 -9.75 12.41 -33.22
N LEU A 269 -10.73 13.27 -33.54
CA LEU A 269 -11.44 14.07 -32.55
C LEU A 269 -12.17 13.20 -31.52
N LEU A 270 -12.83 12.13 -31.98
CA LEU A 270 -13.49 11.18 -31.10
C LEU A 270 -12.50 10.48 -30.16
N ASN A 271 -11.30 10.11 -30.63
CA ASN A 271 -10.28 9.49 -29.77
C ASN A 271 -9.76 10.45 -28.70
N ILE A 272 -9.61 11.74 -29.01
CA ILE A 272 -9.22 12.75 -28.02
C ILE A 272 -10.30 12.89 -26.94
N ILE A 273 -11.57 12.98 -27.35
CA ILE A 273 -12.70 13.05 -26.42
C ILE A 273 -12.80 11.76 -25.59
N TRP A 274 -12.66 10.60 -26.22
CA TRP A 274 -12.68 9.32 -25.52
C TRP A 274 -11.54 9.21 -24.50
N ALA A 275 -10.31 9.59 -24.86
CA ALA A 275 -9.16 9.50 -23.97
C ALA A 275 -9.33 10.40 -22.72
N THR A 276 -9.85 11.61 -22.90
CA THR A 276 -10.12 12.53 -21.79
C THR A 276 -11.23 12.01 -20.89
N LEU A 277 -12.35 11.52 -21.45
CA LEU A 277 -13.44 10.90 -20.69
C LEU A 277 -13.00 9.63 -19.96
N PHE A 278 -12.17 8.80 -20.59
CA PHE A 278 -11.62 7.58 -19.98
C PHE A 278 -10.79 7.93 -18.73
N LEU A 279 -9.89 8.89 -18.83
CA LEU A 279 -9.04 9.29 -17.70
C LEU A 279 -9.86 9.84 -16.54
N GLU A 280 -10.85 10.69 -16.81
CA GLU A 280 -11.74 11.22 -15.76
C GLU A 280 -12.64 10.14 -15.15
N SER A 281 -13.17 9.24 -15.98
CA SER A 281 -13.93 8.07 -15.52
C SER A 281 -13.09 7.18 -14.61
N TRP A 282 -11.84 6.90 -15.00
CA TRP A 282 -10.93 6.08 -14.18
C TRP A 282 -10.58 6.77 -12.86
N LYS A 283 -10.33 8.08 -12.84
CA LYS A 283 -10.08 8.81 -11.57
C LYS A 283 -11.24 8.62 -10.58
N ARG A 284 -12.48 8.75 -11.06
CA ARG A 284 -13.68 8.54 -10.24
C ARG A 284 -13.79 7.10 -9.76
N ARG A 285 -13.64 6.13 -10.67
CA ARG A 285 -13.73 4.70 -10.33
C ARG A 285 -12.62 4.25 -9.38
N SER A 286 -11.40 4.75 -9.57
CA SER A 286 -10.27 4.47 -8.70
C SER A 286 -10.49 5.02 -7.29
N SER A 287 -11.07 6.21 -7.16
CA SER A 287 -11.44 6.78 -5.85
C SER A 287 -12.54 5.98 -5.17
N GLU A 288 -13.55 5.50 -5.91
CA GLU A 288 -14.61 4.64 -5.39
C GLU A 288 -14.03 3.32 -4.85
N LEU A 289 -13.17 2.67 -5.62
CA LEU A 289 -12.50 1.42 -5.20
C LEU A 289 -11.57 1.65 -3.99
N ALA A 290 -10.80 2.73 -3.99
CA ALA A 290 -9.92 3.07 -2.88
C ALA A 290 -10.70 3.35 -1.59
N HIS A 291 -11.89 3.96 -1.69
CA HIS A 291 -12.78 4.14 -0.55
C HIS A 291 -13.41 2.81 -0.11
N HIS A 292 -13.89 1.99 -1.05
CA HIS A 292 -14.50 0.69 -0.79
C HIS A 292 -13.55 -0.29 -0.08
N TRP A 293 -12.25 -0.21 -0.36
CA TRP A 293 -11.21 -1.03 0.29
C TRP A 293 -10.53 -0.33 1.47
N GLY A 294 -10.98 0.86 1.88
CA GLY A 294 -10.42 1.59 3.02
C GLY A 294 -9.01 2.16 2.80
N SER A 295 -8.48 2.13 1.58
CA SER A 295 -7.11 2.55 1.25
C SER A 295 -6.98 4.04 0.91
N LEU A 296 -8.05 4.84 1.00
CA LEU A 296 -8.06 6.24 0.56
C LEU A 296 -7.27 7.18 1.49
N ASP A 297 -7.36 6.98 2.82
CA ASP A 297 -6.64 7.76 3.84
C ASP A 297 -5.51 6.98 4.50
N SER A 298 -4.80 6.12 3.76
CA SER A 298 -3.60 5.47 4.32
C SER A 298 -2.63 6.57 4.79
N SER A 299 -2.13 6.47 6.02
CA SER A 299 -1.17 7.39 6.62
C SER A 299 -0.12 7.85 5.62
N SER A 300 0.18 9.16 5.61
CA SER A 300 1.06 9.78 4.62
C SER A 300 2.34 8.95 4.44
N GLU A 301 2.75 8.69 3.19
CA GLU A 301 3.92 7.85 2.83
C GLU A 301 5.22 8.25 3.55
N MET A 302 5.25 9.47 4.13
CA MET A 302 6.31 9.99 4.99
C MET A 302 6.41 9.35 6.39
N LEU A 303 5.32 8.76 6.90
CA LEU A 303 5.27 8.07 8.20
C LEU A 303 5.61 6.58 8.08
N ASN A 304 5.60 6.02 6.86
CA ASN A 304 6.01 4.65 6.62
C ASN A 304 7.52 4.50 6.89
N GLU A 305 7.91 3.34 7.39
CA GLU A 305 9.33 3.03 7.56
C GLU A 305 10.11 3.27 6.25
N PRO A 306 11.29 3.90 6.32
CA PRO A 306 12.09 4.13 5.12
C PRO A 306 12.42 2.80 4.45
N ARG A 307 12.46 2.80 3.11
CA ARG A 307 12.78 1.60 2.33
C ARG A 307 14.04 0.94 2.91
N PRO A 308 14.08 -0.38 3.06
CA PRO A 308 15.11 -1.04 3.86
C PRO A 308 16.53 -0.98 3.24
N LEU A 309 16.66 -0.49 2.00
CA LEU A 309 17.92 -0.20 1.31
C LEU A 309 18.31 1.30 1.34
N PHE A 310 17.50 2.16 1.94
CA PHE A 310 17.75 3.59 2.04
C PHE A 310 18.88 3.85 3.05
N LYS A 311 19.99 4.40 2.57
CA LYS A 311 21.23 4.58 3.37
C LYS A 311 21.40 5.98 3.94
N LEU A 312 20.63 6.96 3.46
CA LEU A 312 20.98 8.39 3.57
C LEU A 312 20.86 8.94 5.00
N LEU A 313 19.88 8.48 5.78
CA LEU A 313 19.63 9.03 7.12
C LEU A 313 20.71 8.64 8.14
N MET A 314 21.31 7.46 8.00
CA MET A 314 22.28 6.96 8.98
C MET A 314 23.68 7.54 8.84
N LEU A 315 24.10 7.89 7.61
CA LEU A 315 25.35 8.64 7.44
C LEU A 315 25.22 10.06 8.01
N LEU A 316 24.03 10.66 7.89
CA LEU A 316 23.72 11.97 8.45
C LEU A 316 23.62 11.94 9.98
N LEU A 317 22.92 10.96 10.56
CA LEU A 317 22.85 10.82 12.02
C LEU A 317 24.21 10.48 12.62
N ARG A 318 25.01 9.60 12.02
CA ARG A 318 26.39 9.35 12.48
C ARG A 318 27.31 10.57 12.33
N HIS A 319 27.03 11.46 11.38
CA HIS A 319 27.74 12.73 11.25
C HIS A 319 27.31 13.76 12.30
N LEU A 320 26.02 13.74 12.68
CA LEU A 320 25.43 14.66 13.67
C LEU A 320 25.62 14.20 15.12
N ASP A 321 25.66 12.90 15.39
CA ASP A 321 25.90 12.32 16.71
C ASP A 321 27.36 12.52 17.17
N GLY A 322 28.25 12.89 16.25
CA GLY A 322 29.61 13.38 16.54
C GLY A 322 29.73 14.89 16.76
N GLN A 323 28.63 15.64 16.61
CA GLN A 323 28.56 17.10 16.76
C GLN A 323 27.37 17.42 17.66
N GLU A 324 27.55 17.18 18.96
CA GLU A 324 26.70 17.77 19.98
C GLU A 324 26.77 19.30 19.83
N SER A 325 25.60 19.97 19.90
CA SER A 325 25.41 21.43 19.80
C SER A 325 25.44 22.08 18.41
N ASP A 326 24.36 21.95 17.63
CA ASP A 326 23.71 23.14 17.05
C ASP A 326 22.43 22.79 16.28
N TRP A 327 21.28 23.13 16.87
CA TRP A 327 19.96 23.00 16.22
C TRP A 327 19.76 23.99 15.06
N SER A 328 20.65 24.98 14.91
CA SER A 328 20.67 25.98 13.84
C SER A 328 21.16 25.40 12.49
N VAL A 329 22.02 24.39 12.51
CA VAL A 329 22.56 23.74 11.29
C VAL A 329 21.50 22.90 10.57
N ILE A 330 20.56 22.30 11.31
CA ILE A 330 19.45 21.51 10.74
C ILE A 330 18.52 22.40 9.89
N ALA A 331 18.32 23.65 10.27
CA ALA A 331 17.51 24.60 9.49
C ALA A 331 18.22 25.06 8.20
N SER A 332 19.55 25.22 8.23
CA SER A 332 20.34 25.62 7.06
C SER A 332 20.48 24.49 6.03
N ILE A 333 20.68 23.24 6.47
CA ILE A 333 20.78 22.09 5.54
C ILE A 333 19.43 21.80 4.87
N LYS A 334 18.30 22.04 5.55
CA LYS A 334 16.96 21.88 4.99
C LYS A 334 16.67 22.89 3.86
N PHE A 335 17.35 24.05 3.87
CA PHE A 335 17.30 25.04 2.79
C PHE A 335 18.27 24.70 1.64
N ASP A 336 19.46 24.17 1.93
CA ASP A 336 20.48 23.87 0.91
C ASP A 336 20.19 22.60 0.08
N VAL A 337 19.51 21.59 0.64
CA VAL A 337 19.07 20.43 -0.16
C VAL A 337 18.03 20.81 -1.22
N GLY A 338 17.28 21.90 -1.01
CA GLY A 338 16.43 22.50 -2.03
C GLY A 338 17.21 23.13 -3.20
N HIS A 339 18.46 23.54 -2.96
CA HIS A 339 19.31 24.22 -3.94
C HIS A 339 20.28 23.28 -4.68
N VAL A 340 20.68 22.15 -4.07
CA VAL A 340 21.65 21.22 -4.68
C VAL A 340 21.03 20.27 -5.73
N ALA A 341 19.70 20.16 -5.79
CA ALA A 341 19.02 19.39 -6.84
C ALA A 341 19.06 20.06 -8.24
N SER A 342 19.59 21.29 -8.38
CA SER A 342 19.60 22.02 -9.66
C SER A 342 20.91 22.00 -10.44
N THR A 343 21.97 21.31 -9.98
CA THR A 343 23.29 21.42 -10.64
C THR A 343 24.01 20.08 -10.71
N THR A 344 23.64 19.24 -11.68
CA THR A 344 24.54 18.26 -12.31
C THR A 344 24.00 17.89 -13.69
N HIS A 345 24.38 18.66 -14.71
CA HIS A 345 24.16 18.33 -16.12
C HIS A 345 25.44 18.53 -16.93
N HIS A 346 26.02 17.42 -17.38
CA HIS A 346 26.85 17.21 -18.58
C HIS A 346 26.87 15.68 -18.74
N THR A 347 26.39 15.03 -19.79
CA THR A 347 26.35 15.28 -21.23
C THR A 347 25.20 14.48 -21.88
N ASP A 348 24.45 15.08 -22.81
CA ASP A 348 24.09 14.48 -24.13
C ASP A 348 22.91 15.22 -24.82
N VAL A 349 23.16 15.62 -26.07
CA VAL A 349 22.40 16.60 -26.88
C VAL A 349 21.19 15.96 -27.60
N THR A 350 20.49 15.02 -26.97
CA THR A 350 19.27 14.39 -27.54
C THR A 350 18.02 14.54 -26.66
N VAL A 351 18.10 15.33 -25.58
CA VAL A 351 17.02 15.47 -24.58
C VAL A 351 16.18 16.76 -24.76
N LEU A 352 16.60 17.71 -25.59
CA LEU A 352 15.90 19.00 -25.71
C LEU A 352 14.54 18.96 -26.41
N THR A 353 14.22 17.91 -27.17
CA THR A 353 12.88 17.70 -27.73
C THR A 353 11.92 16.94 -26.80
N ARG A 354 12.44 16.23 -25.80
CA ARG A 354 11.61 15.55 -24.76
C ARG A 354 11.31 16.45 -23.55
N GLY A 355 12.13 17.47 -23.30
CA GLY A 355 11.95 18.39 -22.18
C GLY A 355 10.75 19.34 -22.32
N LEU A 356 10.44 19.83 -23.52
CA LEU A 356 9.34 20.78 -23.74
C LEU A 356 7.95 20.14 -23.62
N ILE A 357 7.81 18.87 -24.01
CA ILE A 357 6.55 18.11 -23.88
C ILE A 357 6.30 17.71 -22.42
N LEU A 358 7.35 17.42 -21.64
CA LEU A 358 7.23 17.09 -20.21
C LEU A 358 7.07 18.32 -19.31
N TRP A 359 7.53 19.50 -19.74
CA TRP A 359 7.25 20.76 -19.04
C TRP A 359 5.78 21.17 -19.18
N ALA A 360 5.18 21.01 -20.38
CA ALA A 360 3.77 21.28 -20.61
C ALA A 360 2.82 20.33 -19.84
N LEU A 361 3.23 19.08 -19.59
CA LEU A 361 2.45 18.11 -18.81
C LEU A 361 2.62 18.25 -17.28
N ARG A 362 3.55 19.09 -16.80
CA ARG A 362 3.85 19.26 -15.37
C ARG A 362 3.20 20.51 -14.74
N ALA A 363 2.52 21.34 -15.52
CA ALA A 363 1.80 22.53 -15.05
C ALA A 363 0.30 22.26 -14.81
N GLN A 364 -0.02 21.25 -14.00
CA GLN A 364 -1.32 21.20 -13.30
C GLN A 364 -1.08 21.00 -11.80
N PRO A 365 -1.41 21.97 -10.94
CA PRO A 365 -1.30 21.78 -9.51
C PRO A 365 -2.46 20.93 -8.99
N ARG A 366 -2.12 19.84 -8.29
CA ARG A 366 -3.03 19.16 -7.35
C ARG A 366 -3.09 19.98 -6.06
N ARG A 367 -4.30 20.31 -5.58
CA ARG A 367 -4.70 20.25 -4.16
C ARG A 367 -6.23 20.34 -4.02
N ALA A 368 -6.79 19.48 -3.18
CA ALA A 368 -8.16 19.48 -2.68
C ALA A 368 -8.29 20.46 -1.47
N PRO A 369 -9.51 20.75 -0.96
CA PRO A 369 -9.93 22.08 -0.51
C PRO A 369 -9.72 22.35 0.98
N ASP A 370 -9.64 23.64 1.34
CA ASP A 370 -10.09 24.20 2.61
C ASP A 370 -10.53 25.67 2.40
N TRP A 371 -11.64 26.06 3.05
CA TRP A 371 -12.19 27.44 3.17
C TRP A 371 -12.02 27.84 4.67
N PRO A 372 -11.83 29.13 5.10
CA PRO A 372 -12.72 30.24 4.73
C PRO A 372 -12.22 31.70 4.65
N SER A 373 -13.06 32.47 3.93
CA SER A 373 -13.49 33.88 4.12
C SER A 373 -12.54 35.07 3.99
N GLY A 374 -12.94 36.04 3.14
CA GLY A 374 -12.83 37.48 3.42
C GLY A 374 -12.22 38.37 2.32
N HIS A 375 -13.08 39.07 1.57
CA HIS A 375 -12.95 40.47 1.12
C HIS A 375 -11.64 41.01 0.51
N ASP A 376 -11.63 41.36 -0.79
CA ASP A 376 -11.76 42.74 -1.32
C ASP A 376 -11.31 42.87 -2.78
N ALA A 377 -11.83 43.94 -3.41
CA ALA A 377 -11.89 44.27 -4.83
C ALA A 377 -10.56 44.66 -5.51
N GLY A 378 -10.54 44.66 -6.85
CA GLY A 378 -9.57 45.41 -7.64
C GLY A 378 -9.45 44.99 -9.12
N GLU A 379 -9.88 45.87 -10.01
CA GLU A 379 -9.92 45.78 -11.49
C GLU A 379 -8.55 45.67 -12.19
N PHE A 380 -8.51 45.16 -13.43
CA PHE A 380 -8.13 45.86 -14.68
C PHE A 380 -7.93 44.86 -15.85
N GLY A 381 -8.44 45.22 -17.05
CA GLY A 381 -8.46 44.41 -18.28
C GLY A 381 -7.22 44.56 -19.18
N PRO A 382 -7.37 44.53 -20.53
CA PRO A 382 -7.22 43.32 -21.36
C PRO A 382 -6.15 43.45 -22.47
N GLY A 383 -5.74 42.34 -23.11
CA GLY A 383 -4.99 42.43 -24.38
C GLY A 383 -4.37 41.16 -24.99
N SER A 384 -4.88 40.80 -26.17
CA SER A 384 -4.17 40.29 -27.37
C SER A 384 -3.74 38.81 -27.52
N LEU A 385 -4.57 38.11 -28.32
CA LEU A 385 -4.27 37.14 -29.40
C LEU A 385 -2.81 37.07 -29.92
N ARG A 386 -2.28 35.85 -30.14
CA ARG A 386 -1.99 35.27 -31.49
C ARG A 386 -1.20 33.94 -31.46
N SER A 387 -1.76 32.96 -32.20
CA SER A 387 -1.13 31.95 -33.08
C SER A 387 0.04 31.06 -32.61
N ALA A 388 -0.25 29.76 -32.50
CA ALA A 388 0.71 28.66 -32.56
C ALA A 388 0.91 28.14 -34.00
N PRO A 389 2.07 27.52 -34.30
CA PRO A 389 2.17 26.36 -35.18
C PRO A 389 2.76 25.16 -34.39
N ILE A 390 2.08 24.01 -34.35
CA ILE A 390 2.34 22.81 -35.16
C ILE A 390 3.82 22.37 -35.08
N PHE A 391 4.14 21.50 -34.12
CA PHE A 391 4.61 20.12 -34.31
C PHE A 391 4.54 19.33 -33.01
#